data_AF-T1U9U7-F1
#
_entry.id   AF-T1U9U7-F1
#
_cell.length_a   1.000
_cell.length_b   1.000
_cell.length_c   1.000
_cell.angle_alpha   90.00
_cell.angle_beta   90.00
_cell.angle_gamma   90.00
#
_symmetry.space_group_name_H-M   'P 1'
#
loop_
_entity.id
_entity.type
_entity.pdbx_description
1 polymer ?
#
loop_
_entity_poly.entity_id
_entity_poly.type
_entity_poly.pdbx_seq_one_letter_code
_entity_poly.pdbx_strand_id
1 'polypeptide(L)'
;MKNIYLGVEKSIKDLQSIFENTDDKDEKLQQFNQEALKEFQQLESKSLKELESLKHNEEWENFSIAFYGETGAGKSTLIECLRMFFKEQNKKDQQERFKKLDSHYQKNYQDDERLIEQYDTEISDIQKTLQDLENKLISLKECNIFFKIFHFLTGNRKFKEISKCFQKSQDELNDTELKKKNYISEKQAILNEMESLQDGAIIGDGRSDFTLETQSYSFQYNHQTFVLLDVPGIEGDEKKVIDQISDATQKAHAIFYVTKAPKPPQKGEERKEGTIEKIQKQLGSQTEVWTIFNKPITSPLPAQ
;
A
#
# COMPACT_ATOMS: atom_id res chain seq x y z
N MET A 1 27.26 -12.09 -11.17
CA MET A 1 28.13 -11.61 -10.06
C MET A 1 27.90 -12.31 -8.71
N LYS A 2 26.78 -13.02 -8.47
CA LYS A 2 26.59 -13.89 -7.28
C LYS A 2 27.77 -14.85 -7.00
N ASN A 3 28.51 -15.24 -8.05
CA ASN A 3 29.72 -16.06 -7.97
C ASN A 3 30.94 -15.37 -7.34
N ILE A 4 31.02 -14.03 -7.33
CA ILE A 4 32.15 -13.31 -6.73
C ILE A 4 32.09 -13.43 -5.21
N TYR A 5 30.93 -13.18 -4.61
CA TYR A 5 30.69 -13.38 -3.17
C TYR A 5 31.03 -14.80 -2.72
N LEU A 6 30.53 -15.80 -3.46
CA LEU A 6 30.83 -17.21 -3.18
C LEU A 6 32.32 -17.53 -3.34
N GLY A 7 33.00 -16.90 -4.30
CA GLY A 7 34.44 -17.05 -4.51
C GLY A 7 35.26 -16.45 -3.36
N VAL A 8 34.93 -15.23 -2.93
CA VAL A 8 35.57 -14.56 -1.80
C VAL A 8 35.32 -15.30 -0.49
N GLU A 9 34.07 -15.72 -0.24
CA GLU A 9 33.72 -16.53 0.93
C GLU A 9 34.52 -17.83 0.98
N LYS A 10 34.65 -18.50 -0.18
CA LYS A 10 35.47 -19.71 -0.29
C LYS A 10 36.95 -19.41 -0.03
N SER A 11 37.51 -18.35 -0.59
CA SER A 11 38.92 -17.98 -0.36
C SER A 11 39.21 -17.65 1.10
N ILE A 12 38.28 -17.02 1.81
CA ILE A 12 38.42 -16.74 3.25
C ILE A 12 38.46 -18.06 4.05
N LYS A 13 37.54 -18.98 3.77
CA LYS A 13 37.49 -20.31 4.41
C LYS A 13 38.72 -21.16 4.07
N ASP A 14 39.19 -21.11 2.83
CA ASP A 14 40.40 -21.82 2.41
C ASP A 14 41.64 -21.30 3.18
N LEU A 15 41.75 -19.99 3.42
CA LEU A 15 42.82 -19.40 4.24
C LEU A 15 42.77 -19.87 5.70
N GLN A 16 41.58 -20.01 6.30
CA GLN A 16 41.44 -20.54 7.66
C GLN A 16 42.02 -21.96 7.78
N SER A 17 41.73 -22.82 6.79
CA SER A 17 42.19 -24.21 6.78
C SER A 17 43.72 -24.37 6.77
N ILE A 18 44.46 -23.34 6.31
CA ILE A 18 45.93 -23.34 6.30
C ILE A 18 46.48 -23.23 7.74
N PHE A 19 45.83 -22.45 8.59
CA PHE A 19 46.25 -22.23 9.98
C PHE A 19 45.80 -23.35 10.94
N GLU A 20 44.79 -24.14 10.57
CA GLU A 20 44.30 -25.27 11.38
C GLU A 20 45.20 -26.53 11.28
N ASN A 21 46.04 -26.62 10.23
CA ASN A 21 46.81 -27.83 9.89
C ASN A 21 48.31 -27.74 10.21
N THR A 22 48.76 -26.84 11.07
CA THR A 22 50.19 -26.72 11.45
C THR A 22 50.52 -27.64 12.62
N ASP A 23 50.99 -28.85 12.31
CA ASP A 23 51.45 -29.86 13.28
C ASP A 23 52.90 -29.59 13.68
N ASP A 24 53.13 -28.50 14.41
CA ASP A 24 54.46 -28.03 14.81
C ASP A 24 54.89 -28.62 16.17
N LYS A 25 56.13 -29.11 16.27
CA LYS A 25 56.68 -29.73 17.50
C LYS A 25 57.28 -28.72 18.49
N ASP A 26 57.39 -27.46 18.10
CA ASP A 26 57.96 -26.38 18.92
C ASP A 26 56.82 -25.63 19.66
N GLU A 27 56.84 -25.66 21.00
CA GLU A 27 55.83 -25.02 21.86
C GLU A 27 55.67 -23.53 21.58
N LYS A 28 56.77 -22.82 21.23
CA LYS A 28 56.72 -21.39 20.93
C LYS A 28 56.00 -21.11 19.61
N LEU A 29 56.23 -21.95 18.61
CA LEU A 29 55.56 -21.85 17.31
C LEU A 29 54.08 -22.22 17.42
N GLN A 30 53.74 -23.22 18.23
CA GLN A 30 52.34 -23.54 18.51
C GLN A 30 51.59 -22.37 19.15
N GLN A 31 52.20 -21.70 20.12
CA GLN A 31 51.58 -20.57 20.81
C GLN A 31 51.37 -19.38 19.86
N PHE A 32 52.35 -19.08 19.01
CA PHE A 32 52.25 -18.03 17.98
C PHE A 32 51.18 -18.35 16.92
N ASN A 33 51.12 -19.61 16.45
CA ASN A 33 50.10 -20.05 15.50
C ASN A 33 48.69 -19.99 16.10
N GLN A 34 48.52 -20.31 17.39
CA GLN A 34 47.23 -20.18 18.09
C GLN A 34 46.79 -18.71 18.21
N GLU A 35 47.72 -17.79 18.52
CA GLU A 35 47.42 -16.35 18.55
C GLU A 35 47.05 -15.83 17.16
N ALA A 36 47.82 -16.19 16.13
CA ALA A 36 47.53 -15.82 14.75
C ALA A 36 46.18 -16.36 14.28
N LEU A 37 45.85 -17.63 14.60
CA LEU A 37 44.56 -18.24 14.29
C LEU A 37 43.40 -17.49 14.97
N LYS A 38 43.57 -17.10 16.24
CA LYS A 38 42.55 -16.36 16.98
C LYS A 38 42.28 -14.97 16.37
N GLU A 39 43.33 -14.25 15.99
CA GLU A 39 43.21 -12.98 15.27
C GLU A 39 42.55 -13.17 13.90
N PHE A 40 42.94 -14.23 13.18
CA PHE A 40 42.39 -14.55 11.87
C PHE A 40 40.90 -14.91 11.93
N GLN A 41 40.47 -15.70 12.92
CA GLN A 41 39.06 -16.03 13.15
C GLN A 41 38.21 -14.79 13.44
N GLN A 42 38.76 -13.80 14.15
CA GLN A 42 38.07 -12.53 14.38
C GLN A 42 37.92 -11.73 13.08
N LEU A 43 39.00 -11.63 12.30
CA LEU A 43 38.99 -10.96 11.00
C LEU A 43 38.06 -11.64 10.00
N GLU A 44 38.05 -12.97 9.96
CA GLU A 44 37.13 -13.78 9.14
C GLU A 44 35.69 -13.50 9.53
N SER A 45 35.35 -13.62 10.83
CA SER A 45 33.98 -13.38 11.29
C SER A 45 33.50 -11.99 10.91
N LYS A 46 34.37 -10.98 11.02
CA LYS A 46 34.07 -9.62 10.60
C LYS A 46 33.90 -9.50 9.08
N SER A 47 34.83 -10.07 8.32
CA SER A 47 34.83 -10.01 6.84
C SER A 47 33.63 -10.73 6.23
N LEU A 48 33.25 -11.90 6.78
CA LEU A 48 32.08 -12.65 6.33
C LEU A 48 30.78 -11.90 6.63
N LYS A 49 30.66 -11.25 7.79
CA LYS A 49 29.52 -10.38 8.10
C LYS A 49 29.43 -9.18 7.15
N GLU A 50 30.55 -8.54 6.86
CA GLU A 50 30.61 -7.44 5.89
C GLU A 50 30.24 -7.94 4.48
N LEU A 51 30.72 -9.12 4.08
CA LEU A 51 30.42 -9.74 2.79
C LEU A 51 28.94 -10.12 2.64
N GLU A 52 28.32 -10.66 3.68
CA GLU A 52 26.89 -10.95 3.72
C GLU A 52 26.06 -9.67 3.63
N SER A 53 26.46 -8.61 4.33
CA SER A 53 25.82 -7.30 4.24
C SER A 53 25.92 -6.73 2.82
N LEU A 54 27.09 -6.76 2.19
CA LEU A 54 27.27 -6.31 0.80
C LEU A 54 26.35 -7.10 -0.15
N LYS A 55 26.36 -8.43 -0.03
CA LYS A 55 25.50 -9.30 -0.85
C LYS A 55 24.01 -9.01 -0.70
N HIS A 56 23.57 -8.59 0.48
CA HIS A 56 22.18 -8.25 0.76
C HIS A 56 21.78 -6.86 0.24
N ASN A 57 22.73 -5.92 0.27
CA ASN A 57 22.49 -4.50 0.07
C ASN A 57 22.85 -3.99 -1.33
N GLU A 58 23.53 -4.78 -2.15
CA GLU A 58 23.92 -4.29 -3.45
C GLU A 58 22.83 -4.44 -4.51
N GLU A 59 22.34 -3.28 -4.95
CA GLU A 59 21.53 -3.09 -6.17
C GLU A 59 22.46 -2.94 -7.39
N TRP A 60 22.96 -4.04 -7.95
CA TRP A 60 23.91 -3.98 -9.07
C TRP A 60 23.29 -3.68 -10.44
N GLU A 61 21.99 -3.94 -10.59
CA GLU A 61 21.32 -3.89 -11.90
C GLU A 61 20.71 -2.52 -12.22
N ASN A 62 20.34 -1.75 -11.19
CA ASN A 62 19.68 -0.46 -11.37
C ASN A 62 20.33 0.61 -10.50
N PHE A 63 20.50 1.80 -11.08
CA PHE A 63 20.88 2.97 -10.31
C PHE A 63 19.73 3.37 -9.37
N SER A 64 19.94 3.28 -8.06
CA SER A 64 18.92 3.53 -7.03
C SER A 64 19.11 4.90 -6.36
N ILE A 65 18.02 5.65 -6.25
CA ILE A 65 17.98 6.96 -5.61
C ILE A 65 16.96 6.91 -4.47
N ALA A 66 17.39 7.12 -3.23
CA ALA A 66 16.49 7.17 -2.08
C ALA A 66 16.04 8.59 -1.77
N PHE A 67 14.74 8.77 -1.59
CA PHE A 67 14.16 9.98 -1.00
C PHE A 67 14.04 9.76 0.50
N TYR A 68 14.91 10.45 1.24
CA TYR A 68 15.04 10.34 2.67
C TYR A 68 14.69 11.68 3.33
N GLY A 69 14.19 11.69 4.56
CA GLY A 69 13.93 12.95 5.26
C GLY A 69 12.70 12.95 6.17
N GLU A 70 12.39 14.12 6.71
CA GLU A 70 11.38 14.33 7.74
C GLU A 70 9.98 13.86 7.32
N THR A 71 9.15 13.53 8.30
CA THR A 71 7.76 13.15 8.06
C THR A 71 7.01 14.31 7.42
N GLY A 72 6.28 14.00 6.35
CA GLY A 72 5.50 15.00 5.64
C GLY A 72 6.34 16.03 4.88
N ALA A 73 7.67 15.87 4.76
CA ALA A 73 8.54 16.77 3.97
C ALA A 73 8.21 16.82 2.46
N GLY A 74 7.25 16.02 2.00
CA GLY A 74 6.82 15.96 0.61
C GLY A 74 7.62 14.98 -0.24
N LYS A 75 8.25 13.97 0.37
CA LYS A 75 9.00 12.91 -0.32
C LYS A 75 8.13 12.19 -1.35
N SER A 76 7.02 11.58 -0.89
CA SER A 76 6.06 10.90 -1.75
C SER A 76 5.41 11.83 -2.76
N THR A 77 5.23 13.12 -2.42
CA THR A 77 4.75 14.14 -3.37
C THR A 77 5.74 14.36 -4.51
N LEU A 78 7.03 14.55 -4.21
CA LEU A 78 8.07 14.70 -5.23
C LEU A 78 8.18 13.44 -6.09
N ILE A 79 8.17 12.26 -5.47
CA ILE A 79 8.18 10.98 -6.20
C ILE A 79 6.97 10.89 -7.12
N GLU A 80 5.77 11.19 -6.64
CA GLU A 80 4.55 11.15 -7.47
C GLU A 80 4.65 12.12 -8.67
N CYS A 81 5.19 13.33 -8.46
CA CYS A 81 5.48 14.26 -9.54
C CYS A 81 6.46 13.67 -10.56
N LEU A 82 7.54 13.02 -10.10
CA LEU A 82 8.52 12.38 -10.96
C LEU A 82 7.93 11.18 -11.72
N ARG A 83 7.09 10.36 -11.06
CA ARG A 83 6.34 9.26 -11.69
C ARG A 83 5.51 9.75 -12.87
N MET A 84 4.79 10.86 -12.69
CA MET A 84 4.02 11.50 -13.77
C MET A 84 4.92 12.11 -14.86
N PHE A 85 5.94 12.88 -14.46
CA PHE A 85 6.82 13.60 -15.39
C PHE A 85 7.61 12.64 -16.29
N PHE A 86 8.24 11.62 -15.70
CA PHE A 86 8.98 10.59 -16.42
C PHE A 86 8.11 9.48 -16.97
N LYS A 87 6.79 9.56 -16.80
CA LYS A 87 5.86 8.63 -17.45
C LYS A 87 6.16 7.17 -17.03
N GLU A 88 6.37 6.97 -15.73
CA GLU A 88 6.61 5.68 -15.09
C GLU A 88 5.53 4.66 -15.50
N GLN A 89 5.93 3.43 -15.84
CA GLN A 89 5.03 2.51 -16.55
C GLN A 89 3.82 2.12 -15.70
N ASN A 90 3.99 1.78 -14.41
CA ASN A 90 2.86 1.48 -13.55
C ASN A 90 1.98 2.71 -13.34
N LYS A 91 2.56 3.92 -13.25
CA LYS A 91 1.79 5.17 -13.16
C LYS A 91 0.94 5.41 -14.39
N LYS A 92 1.47 5.19 -15.59
CA LYS A 92 0.69 5.25 -16.83
C LYS A 92 -0.45 4.24 -16.82
N ASP A 93 -0.16 2.99 -16.48
CA ASP A 93 -1.15 1.92 -16.46
C ASP A 93 -2.26 2.22 -15.44
N GLN A 94 -1.89 2.76 -14.27
CA GLN A 94 -2.81 3.26 -13.24
C GLN A 94 -3.73 4.35 -13.81
N GLN A 95 -3.18 5.38 -14.45
CA GLN A 95 -3.94 6.48 -15.05
C GLN A 95 -4.84 6.02 -16.21
N GLU A 96 -4.39 5.07 -17.03
CA GLU A 96 -5.20 4.49 -18.10
C GLU A 96 -6.38 3.67 -17.56
N ARG A 97 -6.17 2.88 -16.51
CA ARG A 97 -7.24 2.16 -15.82
C ARG A 97 -8.25 3.13 -15.21
N PHE A 98 -7.77 4.15 -14.50
CA PHE A 98 -8.64 5.20 -13.94
C PHE A 98 -9.51 5.83 -15.02
N LYS A 99 -8.93 6.24 -16.16
CA LYS A 99 -9.69 6.84 -17.28
C LYS A 99 -10.76 5.91 -17.86
N LYS A 100 -10.47 4.61 -17.96
CA LYS A 100 -11.45 3.61 -18.42
C LYS A 100 -12.61 3.48 -17.44
N LEU A 101 -12.32 3.43 -16.14
CA LEU A 101 -13.33 3.37 -15.09
C LEU A 101 -14.15 4.66 -15.03
N ASP A 102 -13.52 5.83 -15.10
CA ASP A 102 -14.20 7.12 -15.14
C ASP A 102 -15.15 7.23 -16.32
N SER A 103 -14.73 6.83 -17.53
CA SER A 103 -15.62 6.81 -18.70
C SER A 103 -16.78 5.82 -18.54
N HIS A 104 -16.53 4.63 -17.99
CA HIS A 104 -17.57 3.65 -17.69
C HIS A 104 -18.55 4.19 -16.63
N TYR A 105 -18.03 4.83 -15.59
CA TYR A 105 -18.81 5.43 -14.52
C TYR A 105 -19.71 6.54 -15.05
N GLN A 106 -19.13 7.50 -15.78
CA GLN A 106 -19.87 8.59 -16.40
C GLN A 106 -20.96 8.10 -17.36
N LYS A 107 -20.71 7.03 -18.13
CA LYS A 107 -21.70 6.48 -19.06
C LYS A 107 -22.87 5.78 -18.36
N ASN A 108 -22.59 5.01 -17.30
CA ASN A 108 -23.57 4.11 -16.69
C ASN A 108 -24.26 4.71 -15.46
N TYR A 109 -23.68 5.75 -14.85
CA TYR A 109 -24.17 6.35 -13.60
C TYR A 109 -24.39 7.87 -13.70
N GLN A 110 -24.53 8.43 -14.92
CA GLN A 110 -24.79 9.87 -15.10
C GLN A 110 -26.10 10.35 -14.48
N ASP A 111 -27.13 9.51 -14.55
CA ASP A 111 -28.50 9.78 -14.08
C ASP A 111 -28.88 8.83 -12.92
N ASP A 112 -27.88 8.39 -12.14
CA ASP A 112 -28.07 7.37 -11.12
C ASP A 112 -29.02 7.81 -10.00
N GLU A 113 -29.01 9.09 -9.62
CA GLU A 113 -29.97 9.67 -8.66
C GLU A 113 -31.42 9.42 -9.11
N ARG A 114 -31.72 9.65 -10.39
CA ARG A 114 -33.07 9.42 -10.95
C ARG A 114 -33.44 7.95 -10.95
N LEU A 115 -32.50 7.06 -11.28
CA LEU A 115 -32.77 5.63 -11.27
C LEU A 115 -33.01 5.11 -9.84
N ILE A 116 -32.25 5.60 -8.86
CA ILE A 116 -32.45 5.28 -7.44
C ILE A 116 -33.82 5.77 -6.97
N GLU A 117 -34.22 6.99 -7.35
CA GLU A 117 -35.55 7.54 -7.05
C GLU A 117 -36.69 6.74 -7.70
N GLN A 118 -36.48 6.23 -8.92
CA GLN A 118 -37.42 5.32 -9.59
C GLN A 118 -37.60 4.02 -8.79
N TYR A 119 -36.50 3.40 -8.36
CA TYR A 119 -36.59 2.22 -7.50
C TYR A 119 -37.30 2.52 -6.17
N ASP A 120 -37.01 3.67 -5.54
CA ASP A 120 -37.68 4.08 -4.30
C ASP A 120 -39.19 4.28 -4.48
N THR A 121 -39.58 4.87 -5.60
CA THR A 121 -41.00 5.05 -5.95
C THR A 121 -41.68 3.71 -6.19
N GLU A 122 -41.07 2.82 -6.98
CA GLU A 122 -41.60 1.49 -7.27
C GLU A 122 -41.75 0.65 -6.00
N ILE A 123 -40.73 0.65 -5.13
CA ILE A 123 -40.77 0.00 -3.81
C ILE A 123 -41.92 0.57 -2.96
N SER A 124 -42.07 1.90 -2.89
CA SER A 124 -43.14 2.54 -2.14
C SER A 124 -44.52 2.13 -2.62
N ASP A 125 -44.73 2.04 -3.93
CA ASP A 125 -46.02 1.68 -4.51
C ASP A 125 -46.34 0.19 -4.34
N ILE A 126 -45.33 -0.70 -4.42
CA ILE A 126 -45.49 -2.11 -4.08
C ILE A 126 -45.84 -2.28 -2.59
N GLN A 127 -45.17 -1.54 -1.70
CA GLN A 127 -45.46 -1.56 -0.26
C GLN A 127 -46.90 -1.11 0.05
N LYS A 128 -47.39 -0.05 -0.59
CA LYS A 128 -48.81 0.37 -0.47
C LYS A 128 -49.76 -0.73 -0.94
N THR A 129 -49.45 -1.37 -2.07
CA THR A 129 -50.25 -2.47 -2.62
C THR A 129 -50.29 -3.67 -1.66
N LEU A 130 -49.16 -4.01 -1.05
CA LEU A 130 -49.08 -5.07 -0.04
C LEU A 130 -49.93 -4.74 1.19
N GLN A 131 -49.88 -3.50 1.68
CA GLN A 131 -50.71 -3.06 2.81
C GLN A 131 -52.21 -3.19 2.51
N ASP A 132 -52.63 -2.78 1.30
CA ASP A 132 -54.02 -2.91 0.85
C ASP A 132 -54.47 -4.37 0.74
N LEU A 133 -53.60 -5.25 0.23
CA LEU A 133 -53.87 -6.69 0.13
C LEU A 133 -53.94 -7.34 1.52
N GLU A 134 -53.06 -6.94 2.43
CA GLU A 134 -53.05 -7.41 3.82
C GLU A 134 -54.36 -7.01 4.54
N ASN A 135 -54.77 -5.75 4.43
CA ASN A 135 -56.03 -5.26 4.98
C ASN A 135 -57.24 -6.04 4.42
N LYS A 136 -57.26 -6.33 3.11
CA LYS A 136 -58.28 -7.17 2.48
C LYS A 136 -58.27 -8.60 3.03
N LEU A 137 -57.10 -9.20 3.24
CA LEU A 137 -56.99 -10.53 3.85
C LEU A 137 -57.49 -10.56 5.29
N ILE A 138 -57.19 -9.53 6.10
CA ILE A 138 -57.66 -9.39 7.48
C ILE A 138 -59.20 -9.29 7.51
N SER A 139 -59.78 -8.39 6.72
CA SER A 139 -61.25 -8.20 6.67
C SER A 139 -62.02 -9.47 6.29
N LEU A 140 -61.45 -10.29 5.40
CA LEU A 140 -62.03 -11.58 5.02
C LEU A 140 -62.00 -12.58 6.18
N LYS A 141 -60.95 -12.58 7.00
CA LYS A 141 -60.82 -13.46 8.17
C LYS A 141 -61.74 -13.07 9.32
N GLU A 142 -61.98 -11.78 9.53
CA GLU A 142 -62.78 -11.26 10.65
C GLU A 142 -64.30 -11.46 10.51
N CYS A 143 -64.80 -11.75 9.31
CA CYS A 143 -66.21 -12.02 9.06
C CYS A 143 -66.65 -13.40 9.61
N ASN A 144 -66.66 -13.61 10.93
CA ASN A 144 -66.71 -14.93 11.56
C ASN A 144 -67.88 -15.87 11.16
N ILE A 145 -69.08 -15.33 10.89
CA ILE A 145 -70.26 -16.10 10.42
C ILE A 145 -70.28 -16.21 8.89
N PHE A 146 -70.01 -15.11 8.19
CA PHE A 146 -70.01 -15.11 6.73
C PHE A 146 -68.82 -15.87 6.15
N PHE A 147 -67.63 -15.79 6.72
CA PHE A 147 -66.42 -16.52 6.30
C PHE A 147 -66.67 -18.04 6.34
N LYS A 148 -67.31 -18.57 7.39
CA LYS A 148 -67.67 -20.00 7.47
C LYS A 148 -68.67 -20.40 6.37
N ILE A 149 -69.69 -19.57 6.12
CA ILE A 149 -70.70 -19.80 5.08
C ILE A 149 -70.10 -19.65 3.67
N PHE A 150 -69.27 -18.64 3.44
CA PHE A 150 -68.59 -18.36 2.16
C PHE A 150 -67.52 -19.42 1.85
N HIS A 151 -66.78 -19.88 2.86
CA HIS A 151 -65.82 -20.97 2.77
C HIS A 151 -66.51 -22.26 2.32
N PHE A 152 -67.71 -22.54 2.84
CA PHE A 152 -68.51 -23.69 2.45
C PHE A 152 -69.13 -23.54 1.04
N LEU A 153 -69.66 -22.36 0.68
CA LEU A 153 -70.42 -22.15 -0.56
C LEU A 153 -69.57 -21.82 -1.80
N THR A 154 -68.41 -21.16 -1.65
CA THR A 154 -67.64 -20.61 -2.80
C THR A 154 -66.23 -21.19 -2.94
N GLY A 155 -65.88 -22.19 -2.12
CA GLY A 155 -64.57 -22.86 -2.18
C GLY A 155 -63.37 -21.93 -1.93
N ASN A 156 -63.58 -20.85 -1.16
CA ASN A 156 -62.54 -19.90 -0.73
C ASN A 156 -61.67 -19.31 -1.86
N ARG A 157 -62.20 -19.26 -3.09
CA ARG A 157 -61.46 -18.87 -4.31
C ARG A 157 -60.88 -17.45 -4.21
N LYS A 158 -61.67 -16.49 -3.73
CA LYS A 158 -61.27 -15.08 -3.59
C LYS A 158 -60.12 -14.90 -2.60
N PHE A 159 -60.14 -15.62 -1.47
CA PHE A 159 -59.04 -15.60 -0.50
C PHE A 159 -57.76 -16.17 -1.11
N LYS A 160 -57.85 -17.30 -1.83
CA LYS A 160 -56.72 -17.92 -2.52
C LYS A 160 -56.12 -17.01 -3.60
N GLU A 161 -56.95 -16.29 -4.34
CA GLU A 161 -56.52 -15.31 -5.35
C GLU A 161 -55.79 -14.12 -4.72
N ILE A 162 -56.33 -13.53 -3.64
CA ILE A 162 -55.68 -12.41 -2.94
C ILE A 162 -54.37 -12.87 -2.29
N SER A 163 -54.36 -14.04 -1.66
CA SER A 163 -53.16 -14.62 -1.05
C SER A 163 -52.06 -14.87 -2.10
N LYS A 164 -52.42 -15.35 -3.29
CA LYS A 164 -51.48 -15.50 -4.42
C LYS A 164 -50.93 -14.15 -4.90
N CYS A 165 -51.78 -13.13 -5.01
CA CYS A 165 -51.35 -11.78 -5.40
C CYS A 165 -50.41 -11.17 -4.35
N PHE A 166 -50.72 -11.36 -3.07
CA PHE A 166 -49.89 -10.89 -1.96
C PHE A 166 -48.51 -11.52 -1.98
N GLN A 167 -48.42 -12.84 -2.20
CA GLN A 167 -47.12 -13.51 -2.36
C GLN A 167 -46.35 -12.98 -3.58
N LYS A 168 -47.02 -12.82 -4.73
CA LYS A 168 -46.39 -12.28 -5.94
C LYS A 168 -45.82 -10.87 -5.70
N SER A 169 -46.57 -10.00 -5.05
CA SER A 169 -46.10 -8.63 -4.74
C SER A 169 -44.97 -8.62 -3.70
N GLN A 170 -44.90 -9.59 -2.78
CA GLN A 170 -43.73 -9.75 -1.90
C GLN A 170 -42.49 -10.18 -2.70
N ASP A 171 -42.65 -11.12 -3.62
CA ASP A 171 -41.56 -11.58 -4.47
C ASP A 171 -41.05 -10.42 -5.36
N GLU A 172 -41.96 -9.62 -5.93
CA GLU A 172 -41.64 -8.41 -6.71
C GLU A 172 -40.93 -7.35 -5.86
N LEU A 173 -41.36 -7.13 -4.62
CA LEU A 173 -40.69 -6.22 -3.68
C LEU A 173 -39.24 -6.64 -3.44
N ASN A 174 -39.04 -7.91 -3.07
CA ASN A 174 -37.72 -8.47 -2.79
C ASN A 174 -36.79 -8.39 -4.00
N ASP A 175 -37.29 -8.69 -5.21
CA ASP A 175 -36.52 -8.58 -6.46
C ASP A 175 -36.12 -7.13 -6.76
N THR A 176 -37.04 -6.18 -6.56
CA THR A 176 -36.79 -4.75 -6.80
C THR A 176 -35.78 -4.18 -5.79
N GLU A 177 -35.93 -4.50 -4.50
CA GLU A 177 -34.97 -4.13 -3.46
C GLU A 177 -33.58 -4.73 -3.73
N LEU A 178 -33.52 -5.99 -4.18
CA LEU A 178 -32.26 -6.64 -4.53
C LEU A 178 -31.58 -5.96 -5.74
N LYS A 179 -32.34 -5.63 -6.80
CA LYS A 179 -31.83 -4.89 -7.96
C LYS A 179 -31.26 -3.53 -7.55
N LYS A 180 -31.99 -2.77 -6.73
CA LYS A 180 -31.54 -1.48 -6.21
C LYS A 180 -30.23 -1.64 -5.42
N LYS A 181 -30.17 -2.63 -4.52
CA LYS A 181 -28.99 -2.91 -3.70
C LYS A 181 -27.78 -3.29 -4.55
N ASN A 182 -27.95 -4.16 -5.53
CA ASN A 182 -26.87 -4.59 -6.43
C ASN A 182 -26.34 -3.39 -7.22
N TYR A 183 -27.23 -2.56 -7.77
CA TYR A 183 -26.84 -1.35 -8.50
C TYR A 183 -25.97 -0.41 -7.64
N ILE A 184 -26.39 -0.13 -6.40
CA ILE A 184 -25.62 0.71 -5.46
C ILE A 184 -24.28 0.06 -5.11
N SER A 185 -24.25 -1.25 -4.90
CA SER A 185 -23.03 -1.98 -4.56
C SER A 185 -22.02 -1.99 -5.70
N GLU A 186 -22.47 -2.20 -6.95
CA GLU A 186 -21.63 -2.16 -8.14
C GLU A 186 -21.05 -0.77 -8.37
N LYS A 187 -21.87 0.27 -8.21
CA LYS A 187 -21.42 1.67 -8.25
C LYS A 187 -20.31 1.92 -7.22
N GLN A 188 -20.54 1.51 -5.98
CA GLN A 188 -19.57 1.73 -4.89
C GLN A 188 -18.26 0.97 -5.14
N ALA A 189 -18.32 -0.24 -5.70
CA ALA A 189 -17.13 -1.00 -6.04
C ALA A 189 -16.26 -0.26 -7.07
N ILE A 190 -16.88 0.31 -8.11
CA ILE A 190 -16.18 1.12 -9.12
C ILE A 190 -15.55 2.36 -8.48
N LEU A 191 -16.28 3.07 -7.61
CA LEU A 191 -15.77 4.26 -6.93
C LEU A 191 -14.56 3.93 -6.03
N ASN A 192 -14.61 2.83 -5.28
CA ASN A 192 -13.49 2.37 -4.46
C ASN A 192 -12.26 2.02 -5.31
N GLU A 193 -12.47 1.38 -6.46
CA GLU A 193 -11.37 1.08 -7.39
C GLU A 193 -10.77 2.37 -7.97
N MET A 194 -11.61 3.32 -8.37
CA MET A 194 -11.16 4.64 -8.83
C MET A 194 -10.37 5.40 -7.77
N GLU A 195 -10.82 5.40 -6.51
CA GLU A 195 -10.11 6.00 -5.38
C GLU A 195 -8.71 5.39 -5.19
N SER A 196 -8.57 4.08 -5.34
CA SER A 196 -7.25 3.40 -5.25
C SER A 196 -6.31 3.74 -6.41
N LEU A 197 -6.86 4.17 -7.55
CA LEU A 197 -6.12 4.50 -8.77
C LEU A 197 -5.87 6.01 -8.93
N GLN A 198 -6.38 6.84 -8.02
CA GLN A 198 -6.27 8.29 -8.15
C GLN A 198 -4.81 8.77 -8.07
N ASP A 199 -4.53 9.87 -8.75
CA ASP A 199 -3.24 10.54 -8.62
C ASP A 199 -3.05 11.04 -7.18
N GLY A 200 -1.85 10.84 -6.65
CA GLY A 200 -1.56 11.16 -5.25
C GLY A 200 -1.97 10.08 -4.25
N ALA A 201 -2.40 8.89 -4.67
CA ALA A 201 -2.71 7.78 -3.75
C ALA A 201 -1.54 7.38 -2.82
N ILE A 202 -0.29 7.63 -3.23
CA ILE A 202 0.90 7.38 -2.41
C ILE A 202 1.26 8.57 -1.49
N ILE A 203 0.58 9.70 -1.63
CA ILE A 203 0.81 10.88 -0.80
C ILE A 203 0.04 10.69 0.50
N GLY A 204 0.78 10.53 1.59
CA GLY A 204 0.18 10.38 2.90
C GLY A 204 -0.61 11.59 3.38
N ASP A 205 -1.45 11.37 4.38
CA ASP A 205 -2.24 12.40 5.05
C ASP A 205 -1.43 13.23 6.07
N GLY A 206 -0.10 13.05 6.10
CA GLY A 206 0.81 13.75 6.99
C GLY A 206 1.03 13.09 8.35
N ARG A 207 0.42 11.93 8.63
CA ARG A 207 0.75 11.12 9.81
C ARG A 207 2.19 10.56 9.70
N SER A 208 2.87 10.43 10.84
CA SER A 208 4.23 9.85 10.94
C SER A 208 4.34 8.43 10.40
N ASP A 209 3.24 7.69 10.46
CA ASP A 209 3.22 6.26 10.25
C ASP A 209 2.60 5.87 8.89
N PHE A 210 2.50 6.81 7.94
CA PHE A 210 1.88 6.52 6.64
C PHE A 210 2.74 5.58 5.78
N THR A 211 4.05 5.84 5.68
CA THR A 211 4.99 4.98 4.98
C THR A 211 5.80 4.21 6.01
N LEU A 212 5.43 2.95 6.25
CA LEU A 212 6.15 2.05 7.16
C LEU A 212 7.15 1.15 6.44
N GLU A 213 6.94 0.91 5.16
CA GLU A 213 7.80 0.10 4.30
C GLU A 213 8.33 0.94 3.14
N THR A 214 9.59 0.73 2.78
CA THR A 214 10.21 1.41 1.64
C THR A 214 9.54 0.96 0.35
N GLN A 215 8.97 1.90 -0.39
CA GLN A 215 8.38 1.63 -1.71
C GLN A 215 9.41 1.86 -2.81
N SER A 216 9.36 1.06 -3.88
CA SER A 216 10.28 1.18 -5.01
C SER A 216 9.53 1.44 -6.30
N TYR A 217 10.06 2.37 -7.11
CA TYR A 217 9.47 2.77 -8.38
C TYR A 217 10.53 2.70 -9.46
N SER A 218 10.33 1.83 -10.45
CA SER A 218 11.27 1.62 -11.54
C SER A 218 10.98 2.55 -12.72
N PHE A 219 12.01 3.22 -13.21
CA PHE A 219 11.94 4.17 -14.31
C PHE A 219 12.84 3.73 -15.45
N GLN A 220 12.46 4.15 -16.66
CA GLN A 220 13.31 4.06 -17.83
C GLN A 220 13.40 5.45 -18.48
N TYR A 221 14.62 5.98 -18.59
CA TYR A 221 14.88 7.28 -19.21
C TYR A 221 16.15 7.19 -20.07
N ASN A 222 16.08 7.65 -21.32
CA ASN A 222 17.19 7.60 -22.27
C ASN A 222 17.88 6.22 -22.38
N HIS A 223 17.09 5.13 -22.34
CA HIS A 223 17.57 3.73 -22.36
C HIS A 223 18.32 3.26 -21.11
N GLN A 224 18.31 4.05 -20.03
CA GLN A 224 18.84 3.66 -18.72
C GLN A 224 17.69 3.38 -17.77
N THR A 225 17.88 2.38 -16.90
CA THR A 225 16.94 2.07 -15.82
C THR A 225 17.47 2.63 -14.51
N PHE A 226 16.57 3.21 -13.72
CA PHE A 226 16.86 3.66 -12.37
C PHE A 226 15.64 3.44 -11.48
N VAL A 227 15.86 3.36 -10.18
CA VAL A 227 14.83 3.11 -9.19
C VAL A 227 14.78 4.28 -8.22
N LEU A 228 13.59 4.78 -7.93
CA LEU A 228 13.36 5.69 -6.81
C LEU A 228 12.83 4.90 -5.61
N LEU A 229 13.44 5.13 -4.45
CA LEU A 229 13.01 4.54 -3.18
C LEU A 229 12.31 5.62 -2.34
N ASP A 230 11.05 5.41 -1.98
CA ASP A 230 10.34 6.25 -1.01
C ASP A 230 10.55 5.69 0.39
N VAL A 231 11.41 6.35 1.16
CA VAL A 231 11.84 5.86 2.48
C VAL A 231 10.92 6.44 3.56
N PRO A 232 10.56 5.65 4.59
CA PRO A 232 9.84 6.14 5.76
C PRO A 232 10.40 7.44 6.36
N GLY A 233 9.50 8.25 6.93
CA GLY A 233 9.88 9.47 7.63
C GLY A 233 10.75 9.20 8.85
N ILE A 234 11.73 10.07 9.10
CA ILE A 234 12.68 9.93 10.21
C ILE A 234 12.26 10.67 11.47
N GLU A 235 11.03 11.15 11.53
CA GLU A 235 10.47 11.85 12.69
C GLU A 235 9.36 10.99 13.31
N GLY A 236 9.59 10.45 14.51
CA GLY A 236 8.64 9.60 15.23
C GLY A 236 9.32 8.46 16.02
N ASP A 237 8.60 7.35 16.22
CA ASP A 237 9.14 6.13 16.83
C ASP A 237 9.99 5.34 15.82
N GLU A 238 11.18 5.87 15.53
CA GLU A 238 12.15 5.34 14.55
C GLU A 238 12.48 3.85 14.74
N LYS A 239 12.29 3.30 15.95
CA LYS A 239 12.52 1.88 16.23
C LYS A 239 11.75 0.94 15.30
N LYS A 240 10.59 1.38 14.78
CA LYS A 240 9.75 0.56 13.91
C LYS A 240 10.22 0.51 12.45
N VAL A 241 10.98 1.51 12.01
CA VAL A 241 11.34 1.70 10.59
C VAL A 241 12.84 1.77 10.34
N ILE A 242 13.66 1.62 11.38
CA ILE A 242 15.12 1.76 11.28
C ILE A 242 15.75 0.76 10.31
N ASP A 243 15.25 -0.48 10.27
CA ASP A 243 15.73 -1.52 9.35
C ASP A 243 15.38 -1.16 7.91
N GLN A 244 14.14 -0.72 7.66
CA GLN A 244 13.68 -0.27 6.34
C GLN A 244 14.48 0.92 5.81
N ILE A 245 14.78 1.87 6.70
CA ILE A 245 15.64 3.01 6.39
C ILE A 245 17.05 2.51 6.06
N SER A 246 17.66 1.70 6.93
CA SER A 246 19.02 1.19 6.76
C SER A 246 19.18 0.44 5.45
N ASP A 247 18.24 -0.46 5.15
CA ASP A 247 18.25 -1.23 3.91
C ASP A 247 18.16 -0.31 2.68
N ALA A 248 17.29 0.69 2.73
CA ALA A 248 17.10 1.62 1.61
C ALA A 248 18.33 2.52 1.38
N THR A 249 18.93 3.04 2.46
CA THR A 249 20.10 3.91 2.36
C THR A 249 21.37 3.16 1.99
N GLN A 250 21.52 1.90 2.42
CA GLN A 250 22.64 1.04 2.02
C GLN A 250 22.54 0.59 0.56
N LYS A 251 21.31 0.39 0.06
CA LYS A 251 21.03 0.08 -1.34
C LYS A 251 21.16 1.29 -2.26
N ALA A 252 21.06 2.51 -1.74
CA ALA A 252 21.02 3.74 -2.52
C ALA A 252 22.41 4.18 -3.01
N HIS A 253 22.50 4.45 -4.32
CA HIS A 253 23.68 5.09 -4.91
C HIS A 253 23.67 6.61 -4.68
N ALA A 254 22.50 7.21 -4.62
CA ALA A 254 22.30 8.60 -4.28
C ALA A 254 21.12 8.78 -3.31
N ILE A 255 21.21 9.78 -2.44
CA ILE A 255 20.15 10.13 -1.49
C ILE A 255 19.76 11.58 -1.68
N PHE A 256 18.47 11.81 -1.89
CA PHE A 256 17.85 13.12 -1.75
C PHE A 256 17.29 13.25 -0.33
N TYR A 257 17.96 14.05 0.50
CA TYR A 257 17.46 14.48 1.80
C TYR A 257 16.44 15.61 1.63
N VAL A 258 15.16 15.33 1.88
CA VAL A 258 14.06 16.27 1.73
C VAL A 258 13.69 16.86 3.10
N THR A 259 13.68 18.19 3.19
CA THR A 259 13.28 18.91 4.41
C THR A 259 12.37 20.09 4.11
N LYS A 260 11.49 20.41 5.07
CA LYS A 260 10.67 21.64 5.03
C LYS A 260 11.39 22.86 5.58
N ALA A 261 12.55 22.67 6.21
CA ALA A 261 13.31 23.76 6.78
C ALA A 261 14.33 24.27 5.76
N PRO A 262 14.49 25.60 5.58
CA PRO A 262 15.59 26.17 4.81
C PRO A 262 16.89 26.11 5.63
N LYS A 263 17.21 24.95 6.21
CA LYS A 263 18.37 24.71 7.05
C LYS A 263 19.02 23.41 6.59
N PRO A 264 20.36 23.35 6.54
CA PRO A 264 21.05 22.09 6.28
C PRO A 264 20.70 21.07 7.40
N PRO A 265 20.80 19.76 7.13
CA PRO A 265 20.65 18.74 8.17
C PRO A 265 21.56 19.08 9.35
N GLN A 266 21.03 18.99 10.57
CA GLN A 266 21.75 19.43 11.75
C GLN A 266 22.61 18.31 12.32
N LYS A 267 23.77 18.71 12.87
CA LYS A 267 24.61 17.84 13.69
C LYS A 267 23.96 17.63 15.06
N GLY A 268 24.13 16.45 15.64
CA GLY A 268 23.64 16.12 16.97
C GLY A 268 24.32 16.89 18.10
N GLU A 269 23.69 16.88 19.27
CA GLU A 269 24.32 17.30 20.53
C GLU A 269 24.95 16.08 21.23
N GLU A 270 25.81 16.29 22.23
CA GLU A 270 26.60 15.22 22.90
C GLU A 270 25.81 13.98 23.36
N ARG A 271 24.49 14.10 23.53
CA ARG A 271 23.60 13.01 23.97
C ARG A 271 22.48 12.64 22.99
N LYS A 272 22.43 13.27 21.81
CA LYS A 272 21.39 13.02 20.81
C LYS A 272 21.96 13.16 19.41
N GLU A 273 21.91 12.07 18.65
CA GLU A 273 22.31 12.05 17.24
C GLU A 273 21.45 12.99 16.41
N GLY A 274 22.11 13.80 15.58
CA GLY A 274 21.48 14.68 14.63
C GLY A 274 21.24 13.98 13.31
N THR A 275 20.58 14.67 12.40
CA THR A 275 20.23 14.13 11.09
C THR A 275 21.46 13.76 10.27
N ILE A 276 22.57 14.50 10.41
CA ILE A 276 23.83 14.17 9.73
C ILE A 276 24.36 12.82 10.23
N GLU A 277 24.45 12.60 11.54
CA GLU A 277 24.94 11.35 12.10
C GLU A 277 24.07 10.15 11.72
N LYS A 278 22.74 10.33 11.72
CA LYS A 278 21.79 9.29 11.31
C LYS A 278 21.99 8.88 9.86
N ILE A 279 22.10 9.88 8.96
CA ILE A 279 22.43 9.64 7.56
C ILE A 279 23.77 8.89 7.49
N GLN A 280 24.84 9.45 8.04
CA GLN A 280 26.20 8.89 7.95
C GLN A 280 26.33 7.45 8.45
N LYS A 281 25.61 7.08 9.51
CA LYS A 281 25.61 5.70 10.04
C LYS A 281 25.04 4.67 9.07
N GLN A 282 24.15 5.10 8.19
CA GLN A 282 23.34 4.24 7.34
C GLN A 282 23.77 4.31 5.87
N LEU A 283 24.71 5.21 5.52
CA LEU A 283 25.25 5.35 4.16
C LEU A 283 26.28 4.25 3.83
N GLY A 284 26.23 3.78 2.58
CA GLY A 284 27.36 3.09 1.97
C GLY A 284 28.55 4.04 1.74
N SER A 285 29.76 3.48 1.60
CA SER A 285 31.00 4.25 1.44
C SER A 285 31.08 5.09 0.14
N GLN A 286 30.13 4.93 -0.78
CA GLN A 286 30.09 5.60 -2.09
C GLN A 286 28.77 6.36 -2.37
N THR A 287 27.91 6.54 -1.38
CA THR A 287 26.61 7.19 -1.58
C THR A 287 26.73 8.71 -1.63
N GLU A 288 26.22 9.33 -2.69
CA GLU A 288 26.12 10.80 -2.77
C GLU A 288 24.87 11.31 -2.04
N VAL A 289 24.99 12.39 -1.27
CA VAL A 289 23.85 13.00 -0.56
C VAL A 289 23.61 14.42 -1.04
N TRP A 290 22.38 14.67 -1.48
CA TRP A 290 21.91 15.95 -1.99
C TRP A 290 20.73 16.42 -1.14
N THR A 291 20.68 17.71 -0.78
CA THR A 291 19.59 18.27 0.03
C THR A 291 18.57 18.99 -0.86
N ILE A 292 17.30 18.65 -0.69
CA ILE A 292 16.14 19.32 -1.30
C ILE A 292 15.37 20.05 -0.20
N PHE A 293 15.39 21.38 -0.26
CA PHE A 293 14.49 22.20 0.54
C PHE A 293 13.14 22.30 -0.16
N ASN A 294 12.16 21.54 0.33
CA ASN A 294 10.79 21.57 -0.17
C ASN A 294 9.97 22.61 0.61
N LYS A 295 9.77 23.79 0.02
CA LYS A 295 9.00 24.87 0.64
C LYS A 295 7.50 24.59 0.49
N PRO A 296 6.74 24.34 1.58
CA PRO A 296 5.30 24.17 1.48
C PRO A 296 4.66 25.49 1.04
N ILE A 297 3.70 25.38 0.13
CA ILE A 297 2.82 26.47 -0.27
C ILE A 297 1.47 26.19 0.36
N THR A 298 0.98 27.08 1.21
CA THR A 298 -0.42 27.04 1.64
C THR A 298 -1.28 27.38 0.42
N SER A 299 -2.02 26.38 -0.09
CA SER A 299 -3.07 26.65 -1.08
C SER A 299 -4.06 27.64 -0.47
N PRO A 300 -4.40 28.76 -1.13
CA PRO A 300 -5.36 29.73 -0.60
C PRO A 300 -6.81 29.23 -0.59
N LEU A 301 -7.10 28.04 -1.13
CA LEU A 301 -8.44 27.47 -1.17
C LEU A 301 -8.40 25.98 -0.79
N PRO A 302 -9.22 25.52 0.18
CA PRO A 302 -9.57 24.11 0.25
C PRO A 302 -10.34 23.75 -1.02
N ALA A 303 -10.02 22.61 -1.63
CA ALA A 303 -10.85 22.05 -2.70
C ALA A 303 -12.28 21.90 -2.15
N GLN A 304 -13.24 22.59 -2.78
CA GLN A 304 -14.67 22.48 -2.50
C GLN A 304 -15.24 21.25 -3.18
#